data_AF-A0A7V9QDE8-F1
#
_entry.id   AF-A0A7V9QDE8-F1
#
_cell.length_a   1.000
_cell.length_b   1.000
_cell.length_c   1.000
_cell.angle_alpha   90.00
_cell.angle_beta   90.00
_cell.angle_gamma   90.00
#
_symmetry.space_group_name_H-M   'P 1'
#
loop_
_entity.id
_entity.type
_entity.pdbx_description
1 polymer ?
#
loop_
_entity_poly.entity_id
_entity_poly.type
_entity_poly.pdbx_seq_one_letter_code
_entity_poly.pdbx_strand_id
1 'polypeptide(L)' 'YSLGKGAVFGFIIPLIAVHMGLRAHGGAEGVGRATTTSVVYMIMAVLILDATFPMIFLR' A
#
# COMPACT_ATOMS: atom_id res chain seq x y z
N TYR A 1 11.66 -18.19 -5.38
CA TYR A 1 10.29 -17.73 -5.09
C TYR A 1 10.19 -16.30 -4.53
N SER A 2 11.26 -15.70 -3.99
CA SER A 2 11.23 -14.31 -3.46
C SER A 2 11.20 -13.20 -4.52
N LEU A 3 11.70 -13.42 -5.74
CA LEU A 3 11.76 -12.39 -6.79
C LEU A 3 10.37 -11.98 -7.31
N GLY A 4 9.50 -12.95 -7.62
CA GLY A 4 8.13 -12.66 -8.09
C GLY A 4 7.27 -12.00 -7.00
N LYS A 5 7.42 -12.47 -5.76
CA LYS A 5 6.76 -11.90 -4.58
C LYS A 5 7.21 -10.45 -4.37
N GLY A 6 8.52 -10.22 -4.27
CA GLY A 6 9.10 -8.89 -4.10
C GLY A 6 8.76 -7.92 -5.24
N ALA A 7 8.70 -8.38 -6.50
CA ALA A 7 8.31 -7.54 -7.63
C ALA A 7 6.84 -7.10 -7.57
N VAL A 8 5.93 -8.00 -7.18
CA VAL A 8 4.49 -7.69 -7.06
C VAL A 8 4.23 -6.74 -5.89
N PHE A 9 4.83 -6.99 -4.73
CA PHE A 9 4.75 -6.09 -3.58
C PHE A 9 5.37 -4.72 -3.90
N GLY A 10 6.58 -4.73 -4.46
CA GLY A 10 7.31 -3.52 -4.83
C GLY A 10 6.62 -2.67 -5.90
N PHE A 11 5.74 -3.26 -6.71
CA PHE A 11 4.97 -2.53 -7.73
C PHE A 11 3.63 -2.01 -7.20
N ILE A 12 2.87 -2.83 -6.45
CA ILE A 12 1.53 -2.46 -5.95
C ILE A 12 1.60 -1.38 -4.87
N ILE A 13 2.59 -1.44 -3.99
CA ILE A 13 2.74 -0.52 -2.86
C ILE A 13 2.89 0.95 -3.33
N PRO A 14 3.87 1.32 -4.18
CA PRO A 14 4.02 2.69 -4.65
C PRO A 14 2.84 3.15 -5.53
N LEU A 15 2.20 2.24 -6.26
CA LEU A 15 1.03 2.57 -7.08
C LEU A 15 -0.16 3.04 -6.22
N ILE A 16 -0.40 2.33 -5.10
CA ILE A 16 -1.42 2.72 -4.11
C ILE A 16 -1.01 4.03 -3.41
N ALA A 17 0.28 4.18 -3.06
CA ALA A 17 0.81 5.39 -2.41
C ALA A 17 0.58 6.65 -3.26
N VAL A 18 0.95 6.58 -4.54
CA VAL A 18 0.83 7.71 -5.48
C VAL A 18 -0.63 8.01 -5.76
N HIS A 19 -1.49 6.99 -5.87
CA HIS A 19 -2.92 7.20 -6.08
C HIS A 19 -3.60 7.89 -4.89
N MET A 20 -3.23 7.51 -3.66
CA MET A 20 -3.77 8.12 -2.44
C MET A 20 -3.21 9.53 -2.21
N GLY A 21 -1.93 9.75 -2.53
CA GLY A 21 -1.28 11.07 -2.47
C GLY A 21 -1.86 12.07 -3.47
N LEU A 22 -2.17 11.64 -4.70
CA LEU A 22 -2.81 12.47 -5.73
C LEU A 22 -4.27 12.81 -5.40
N ARG A 23 -4.93 12.02 -4.56
CA ARG A 23 -6.31 12.26 -4.11
C ARG A 23 -6.41 13.23 -2.92
N ALA A 24 -5.30 13.65 -2.33
CA ALA A 24 -5.31 14.61 -1.22
C ALA A 24 -5.87 15.97 -1.69
N HIS A 25 -6.99 16.38 -1.09
CA HIS A 25 -7.66 17.66 -1.33
C HIS A 25 -7.78 18.45 -0.02
N GLY A 26 -7.78 19.79 -0.08
CA GLY A 26 -8.05 20.67 1.07
C GLY A 26 -6.86 21.42 1.68
N GLY A 27 -5.81 21.73 0.91
CA GLY A 27 -4.66 22.52 1.40
C GLY A 27 -3.76 21.76 2.39
N ALA A 28 -2.79 22.43 3.01
CA ALA A 28 -1.76 21.79 3.84
C ALA A 28 -2.31 20.95 5.01
N GLU A 29 -3.41 21.37 5.62
CA GLU A 29 -4.06 20.67 6.74
C GLU A 29 -4.86 19.43 6.28
N GLY A 30 -5.46 19.50 5.08
CA GLY A 30 -6.10 18.36 4.42
C GLY A 30 -5.08 17.33 3.95
N VAL A 31 -3.93 17.77 3.43
CA VAL A 31 -2.81 16.91 3.02
C VAL A 31 -2.23 16.17 4.23
N GLY A 32 -2.05 16.83 5.38
CA GLY A 32 -1.56 16.18 6.60
C GLY A 32 -2.47 15.03 7.06
N ARG A 33 -3.78 15.29 7.18
CA ARG A 33 -4.77 14.26 7.56
C ARG A 33 -4.88 13.14 6.52
N ALA A 34 -4.92 13.49 5.24
CA ALA A 34 -4.96 12.52 4.15
C ALA A 34 -3.70 11.64 4.12
N THR A 35 -2.53 12.18 4.47
CA THR A 35 -1.28 11.43 4.54
C THR A 35 -1.30 10.43 5.69
N THR A 36 -1.74 10.82 6.90
CA THR A 36 -1.84 9.90 8.04
C THR A 36 -2.80 8.75 7.74
N THR A 37 -3.98 9.04 7.18
CA THR A 37 -4.93 7.99 6.79
C THR A 37 -4.39 7.13 5.63
N SER A 38 -3.69 7.74 4.65
CA SER A 38 -3.03 7.00 3.56
C SER A 38 -2.00 6.02 4.09
N VAL A 39 -1.14 6.43 5.02
CA VAL A 39 -0.11 5.57 5.61
C VAL A 39 -0.74 4.39 6.34
N VAL A 40 -1.81 4.59 7.11
CA VAL A 40 -2.53 3.51 7.78
C VAL A 40 -3.14 2.52 6.77
N TYR A 41 -3.79 3.03 5.71
CA TYR A 41 -4.32 2.18 4.64
C TYR A 41 -3.23 1.40 3.91
N MET A 42 -2.09 2.03 3.67
CA MET A 42 -0.94 1.44 3.00
C MET A 42 -0.33 0.31 3.83
N ILE A 43 -0.16 0.51 5.14
CA ILE A 43 0.32 -0.50 6.08
C ILE A 43 -0.68 -1.67 6.17
N MET A 44 -1.98 -1.38 6.27
CA MET A 44 -3.02 -2.43 6.29
C MET A 44 -3.04 -3.27 5.01
N ALA A 45 -2.94 -2.62 3.84
CA ALA A 45 -2.88 -3.31 2.55
C ALA A 45 -1.64 -4.21 2.43
N VAL A 46 -0.48 -3.72 2.88
CA VAL A 46 0.76 -4.51 2.91
C VAL A 46 0.62 -5.71 3.84
N LEU A 47 0.03 -5.52 5.03
CA LEU A 47 -0.14 -6.58 6.03
C LEU A 47 -1.06 -7.71 5.53
N ILE A 48 -2.20 -7.34 4.92
CA ILE A 48 -3.15 -8.30 4.32
C ILE A 48 -2.48 -9.07 3.18
N LEU A 49 -1.78 -8.35 2.31
CA LEU A 49 -1.13 -8.94 1.15
C LEU A 49 0.00 -9.88 1.59
N ASP A 50 0.77 -9.53 2.63
CA ASP A 50 1.80 -10.39 3.22
C ASP A 50 1.21 -11.65 3.88
N ALA A 51 0.07 -11.54 4.57
CA ALA A 51 -0.62 -12.69 5.18
C ALA A 51 -1.24 -13.65 4.15
N THR A 52 -1.73 -13.12 3.03
CA THR A 52 -2.44 -13.92 2.01
C THR A 52 -1.48 -14.61 1.04
N PHE A 53 -0.31 -14.04 0.81
CA PHE A 53 0.65 -14.57 -0.17
C PHE A 53 1.22 -15.96 0.18
N PRO A 54 1.57 -16.29 1.44
CA PRO A 54 1.92 -17.64 1.84
C PRO A 54 0.77 -18.63 1.60
N MET A 55 -0.47 -18.24 1.85
CA MET A 55 -1.63 -19.13 1.70
C MET A 55 -1.91 -19.50 0.24
N ILE A 56 -1.71 -18.57 -0.69
CA ILE A 56 -1.87 -18.78 -2.14
C ILE A 56 -0.69 -19.56 -2.73
N PHE A 57 0.52 -19.36 -2.20
CA PHE A 57 1.75 -19.95 -2.75
C PHE A 57 2.10 -21.32 -2.13
N LEU A 58 1.66 -21.59 -0.89
CA LEU A 58 1.90 -22.85 -0.17
C LEU A 58 0.80 -23.90 -0.43
N ARG A 59 -0.11 -23.64 -1.37
CA ARG A 59 -1.05 -24.62 -1.95
C ARG A 59 -0.68 -24.87 -3.40
#